data_AF-A0A7Y4T5W2-F1
#
_entry.id   AF-A0A7Y4T5W2-F1
#
_cell.length_a   1.000
_cell.length_b   1.000
_cell.length_c   1.000
_cell.angle_alpha   90.00
_cell.angle_beta   90.00
_cell.angle_gamma   90.00
#
_symmetry.space_group_name_H-M   'P 1'
#
loop_
_entity.id
_entity.type
_entity.pdbx_description
1 polymer ?
#
loop_
_entity_poly.entity_id
_entity_poly.type
_entity_poly.pdbx_seq_one_letter_code
_entity_poly.pdbx_strand_id
1 'polypeptide(L)'
;MRKALITFALVSVTPASALAESFTFESRNDIVNRLVAPVAGSKTIVAQFSSGGITATYSNRKVVSKSNCATWPAPPGGMFTTSGACMATDTDGSRYTVVVSCRIVDEKGGLSDCFGQLTGVAGVYQGKTGTVSWRSTSAADFKSSTATGTGMWN
;
A
#
# COMPACT_ATOMS: atom_id res chain seq x y z
N MET A 1 -53.84 17.51 -39.61
CA MET A 1 -53.13 17.67 -38.32
C MET A 1 -52.52 16.32 -37.94
N ARG A 2 -51.20 16.13 -38.11
CA ARG A 2 -50.49 14.87 -37.80
C ARG A 2 -49.85 14.99 -36.41
N LYS A 3 -50.28 14.15 -35.46
CA LYS A 3 -49.68 14.05 -34.12
C LYS A 3 -48.43 13.17 -34.21
N ALA A 4 -47.26 13.75 -33.94
CA ALA A 4 -46.01 13.01 -33.82
C ALA A 4 -45.91 12.45 -32.39
N LEU A 5 -45.84 11.13 -32.26
CA LEU A 5 -45.47 10.47 -31.01
C LEU A 5 -43.96 10.56 -30.83
N ILE A 6 -43.52 11.20 -29.74
CA ILE A 6 -42.13 11.22 -29.29
C ILE A 6 -41.95 10.02 -28.35
N THR A 7 -41.32 8.96 -28.86
CA THR A 7 -40.93 7.80 -28.06
C THR A 7 -39.69 8.15 -27.24
N PHE A 8 -39.87 8.36 -25.94
CA PHE A 8 -38.76 8.48 -24.98
C PHE A 8 -38.10 7.10 -24.79
N ALA A 9 -36.92 6.90 -25.38
CA ALA A 9 -36.09 5.74 -25.09
C ALA A 9 -35.45 5.92 -23.70
N LEU A 10 -35.88 5.12 -22.72
CA LEU A 10 -35.18 4.99 -21.44
C LEU A 10 -33.80 4.35 -21.70
N VAL A 11 -32.74 5.15 -21.65
CA VAL A 11 -31.37 4.64 -21.58
C VAL A 11 -31.17 4.08 -20.17
N SER A 12 -31.24 2.76 -20.03
CA SER A 12 -30.86 2.05 -18.82
C SER A 12 -29.37 2.19 -18.59
N VAL A 13 -28.99 3.12 -17.71
CA VAL A 13 -27.62 3.25 -17.20
C VAL A 13 -27.35 2.05 -16.28
N THR A 14 -26.82 0.96 -16.83
CA THR A 14 -26.27 -0.12 -16.01
C THR A 14 -25.03 0.43 -15.31
N PRO A 15 -24.99 0.47 -13.96
CA PRO A 15 -23.77 0.85 -13.27
C PRO A 15 -22.68 -0.15 -13.65
N ALA A 16 -21.62 0.34 -14.28
CA ALA A 16 -20.42 -0.45 -14.48
C ALA A 16 -19.87 -0.76 -13.08
N SER A 17 -20.10 -1.98 -12.60
CA SER A 17 -19.47 -2.48 -11.39
C SER A 17 -17.97 -2.30 -11.57
N ALA A 18 -17.34 -1.44 -10.77
CA ALA A 18 -15.89 -1.36 -10.73
C ALA A 18 -15.39 -2.76 -10.38
N LEU A 19 -14.76 -3.43 -11.35
CA LEU A 19 -14.30 -4.79 -11.15
C LEU A 19 -13.12 -4.75 -10.19
N ALA A 20 -13.29 -5.40 -9.03
CA ALA A 20 -12.22 -5.53 -8.08
C ALA A 20 -11.02 -6.24 -8.74
N GLU A 21 -9.84 -5.61 -8.70
CA GLU A 21 -8.65 -6.08 -9.39
C GLU A 21 -7.65 -6.58 -8.35
N SER A 22 -7.53 -7.91 -8.22
CA SER A 22 -6.60 -8.55 -7.28
C SER A 22 -5.19 -8.67 -7.85
N PHE A 23 -4.18 -8.58 -6.97
CA PHE A 23 -2.78 -8.79 -7.31
C PHE A 23 -2.01 -9.48 -6.17
N THR A 24 -0.94 -10.18 -6.52
CA THR A 24 0.12 -10.54 -5.59
C THR A 24 1.29 -9.57 -5.77
N PHE A 25 2.14 -9.44 -4.77
CA PHE A 25 3.34 -8.63 -4.92
C PHE A 25 4.52 -9.16 -4.12
N GLU A 26 5.70 -8.80 -4.60
CA GLU A 26 6.95 -8.87 -3.87
C GLU A 26 7.53 -7.46 -3.74
N SER A 27 8.17 -7.17 -2.62
CA SER A 27 8.84 -5.89 -2.43
C SER A 27 10.18 -6.06 -1.73
N ARG A 28 11.08 -5.12 -1.99
CA ARG A 28 12.32 -4.92 -1.25
C ARG A 28 12.47 -3.45 -0.93
N ASN A 29 12.72 -3.15 0.34
CA ASN A 29 12.92 -1.79 0.83
C ASN A 29 14.22 -1.71 1.62
N ASP A 30 14.97 -0.64 1.39
CA ASP A 30 16.18 -0.28 2.12
C ASP A 30 15.90 0.97 2.96
N ILE A 31 16.41 0.99 4.18
CA ILE A 31 16.27 2.12 5.09
C ILE A 31 17.21 3.22 4.62
N VAL A 32 16.64 4.39 4.35
CA VAL A 32 17.39 5.56 3.87
C VAL A 32 17.67 6.56 4.98
N ASN A 33 16.80 6.63 6.00
CA ASN A 33 16.98 7.55 7.11
C ASN A 33 16.21 7.09 8.36
N ARG A 34 16.62 7.57 9.54
CA ARG A 34 15.92 7.39 10.81
C ARG A 34 15.90 8.70 11.58
N LEU A 35 14.73 9.06 12.09
CA LEU A 35 14.60 10.11 13.09
C LEU A 35 14.71 9.47 14.48
N VAL A 36 15.69 9.93 15.25
CA VAL A 36 15.96 9.46 16.60
C VAL A 36 15.72 10.61 17.57
N ALA A 37 14.90 10.36 18.58
CA ALA A 37 14.64 11.32 19.65
C ALA A 37 15.10 10.75 21.00
N PRO A 38 15.65 11.59 21.90
CA PRO A 38 15.93 11.18 23.26
C PRO A 38 14.62 11.09 24.05
N VAL A 39 14.14 9.89 24.31
CA VAL A 39 12.97 9.65 25.18
C VAL A 39 13.47 8.96 26.45
N ALA A 40 13.31 9.64 27.59
CA ALA A 40 13.76 9.15 28.90
C ALA A 40 15.23 8.68 28.95
N GLY A 41 16.12 9.38 28.23
CA GLY A 41 17.55 9.05 28.18
C GLY A 41 17.93 7.94 27.18
N SER A 42 16.96 7.32 26.51
CA SER A 42 17.20 6.34 25.44
C SER A 42 17.15 6.98 24.05
N LYS A 43 17.96 6.49 23.11
CA LYS A 43 17.91 6.89 21.69
C LYS A 43 16.80 6.12 20.98
N THR A 44 15.57 6.57 21.12
CA THR A 44 14.39 5.92 20.52
C THR A 44 14.23 6.34 19.06
N ILE A 45 14.04 5.37 18.17
CA ILE A 45 13.62 5.66 16.78
C ILE A 45 12.15 6.07 16.81
N VAL A 46 11.87 7.31 16.42
CA VAL A 46 10.50 7.86 16.38
C VAL A 46 9.92 7.87 14.97
N ALA A 47 10.78 7.83 13.94
CA ALA A 47 10.37 7.57 12.57
C ALA A 47 11.50 6.90 11.78
N GLN A 48 11.13 6.08 10.80
CA GLN A 48 12.05 5.45 9.87
C GLN A 48 11.57 5.71 8.45
N PHE A 49 12.50 6.03 7.56
CA PHE A 49 12.24 6.26 6.15
C PHE A 49 12.92 5.18 5.32
N SER A 50 12.20 4.62 4.36
CA SER A 50 12.72 3.62 3.45
C SER A 50 12.35 3.93 2.00
N SER A 51 13.14 3.40 1.09
CA SER A 51 12.88 3.45 -0.35
C SER A 51 13.12 2.06 -0.93
N GLY A 52 12.43 1.74 -2.02
CA GLY A 52 12.51 0.40 -2.56
C GLY A 52 11.72 0.19 -3.84
N GLY A 53 11.58 -1.09 -4.21
CA GLY A 53 10.87 -1.55 -5.38
C GLY A 53 9.76 -2.52 -5.02
N ILE A 54 8.68 -2.49 -5.80
CA ILE A 54 7.55 -3.40 -5.73
C ILE A 54 7.38 -4.02 -7.12
N THR A 55 7.20 -5.33 -7.18
CA THR A 55 6.73 -6.03 -8.39
C THR A 55 5.36 -6.63 -8.08
N ALA A 56 4.32 -6.05 -8.66
CA ALA A 56 2.95 -6.56 -8.55
C ALA A 56 2.60 -7.42 -9.77
N THR A 57 1.97 -8.57 -9.53
CA THR A 57 1.47 -9.48 -10.56
C THR A 57 -0.06 -9.53 -10.49
N TYR A 58 -0.67 -9.08 -11.58
CA TYR A 58 -2.10 -9.16 -11.85
C TYR A 58 -2.38 -10.35 -12.77
N SER A 59 -3.66 -10.67 -13.00
CA SER A 59 -4.05 -11.77 -13.89
C SER A 59 -3.59 -11.58 -15.35
N ASN A 60 -3.49 -10.33 -15.81
CA ASN A 60 -3.19 -9.99 -17.20
C ASN A 60 -1.86 -9.22 -17.39
N ARG A 61 -1.21 -8.78 -16.31
CA ARG A 61 -0.03 -7.91 -16.39
C ARG A 61 0.86 -8.00 -15.16
N LYS A 62 2.10 -7.55 -15.33
CA LYS A 62 3.02 -7.24 -14.22
C LYS A 62 3.30 -5.75 -14.20
N VAL A 63 3.41 -5.19 -13.01
CA VAL A 63 3.67 -3.78 -12.77
C VAL A 63 4.87 -3.66 -11.84
N VAL A 64 5.81 -2.78 -12.19
CA VAL A 64 6.95 -2.45 -11.35
C VAL A 64 6.78 -1.02 -10.84
N SER A 65 6.92 -0.85 -9.54
CA SER A 65 6.79 0.44 -8.87
C SER A 65 8.03 0.73 -8.05
N LYS A 66 8.40 2.01 -7.95
CA LYS A 66 9.25 2.49 -6.87
C LYS A 66 8.38 2.86 -5.68
N SER A 67 8.86 2.65 -4.47
CA SER A 67 8.16 3.04 -3.26
C SER A 67 9.03 3.87 -2.33
N ASN A 68 8.41 4.81 -1.63
CA ASN A 68 9.03 5.54 -0.52
C ASN A 68 8.06 5.48 0.65
N CYS A 69 8.57 5.11 1.82
CA CYS A 69 7.75 4.90 3.01
C CYS A 69 8.31 5.68 4.19
N ALA A 70 7.39 6.10 5.06
CA ALA A 70 7.69 6.54 6.41
C ALA A 70 6.92 5.64 7.38
N THR A 71 7.60 5.11 8.39
CA THR A 71 7.00 4.31 9.45
C THR A 71 7.38 4.86 10.82
N TRP A 72 6.51 4.66 11.81
CA TRP A 72 6.68 5.13 13.18
C TRP A 72 6.03 4.16 14.16
N PRO A 73 6.44 4.17 15.45
CA PRO A 73 5.80 3.34 16.46
C PRO A 73 4.30 3.64 16.55
N ALA A 74 3.48 2.60 16.60
CA ALA A 74 2.07 2.75 16.90
C ALA A 74 1.86 3.16 18.37
N PRO A 75 0.75 3.85 18.71
CA PRO A 75 0.43 4.12 20.10
C PRO A 75 0.38 2.84 20.95
N PRO A 76 0.84 2.90 22.21
CA PRO A 76 0.83 1.72 23.09
C PRO A 76 -0.60 1.27 23.39
N GLY A 77 -0.78 -0.02 23.68
CA GLY A 77 -2.06 -0.62 24.03
C GLY A 77 -2.89 -1.15 22.84
N GLY A 78 -2.41 -0.97 21.60
CA GLY A 78 -3.00 -1.56 20.40
C GLY A 78 -2.41 -2.92 20.03
N MET A 79 -3.00 -3.57 19.02
CA MET A 79 -2.49 -4.83 18.46
C MET A 79 -1.32 -4.66 17.49
N PHE A 80 -1.14 -3.45 16.96
CA PHE A 80 -0.08 -3.10 16.03
C PHE A 80 1.07 -2.42 16.78
N THR A 81 2.28 -2.69 16.33
CA THR A 81 3.53 -2.13 16.89
C THR A 81 4.02 -0.94 16.08
N THR A 82 3.64 -0.87 14.80
CA THR A 82 4.13 0.12 13.85
C THR A 82 2.99 0.60 12.96
N SER A 83 2.97 1.88 12.65
CA SER A 83 2.13 2.48 11.62
C SER A 83 3.00 3.15 10.56
N GLY A 84 2.44 3.44 9.40
CA GLY A 84 3.19 4.13 8.36
C GLY A 84 2.35 4.55 7.17
N ALA A 85 3.02 5.22 6.26
CA ALA A 85 2.49 5.57 4.95
C ALA A 85 3.57 5.36 3.87
N CYS A 86 3.15 4.86 2.72
CA CYS A 86 3.99 4.69 1.54
C CYS A 86 3.36 5.42 0.35
N MET A 87 4.21 5.98 -0.50
CA MET A 87 3.86 6.38 -1.87
C MET A 87 4.53 5.41 -2.82
N ALA A 88 3.76 4.86 -3.76
CA ALA A 88 4.25 4.03 -4.84
C ALA A 88 3.99 4.71 -6.19
N THR A 89 4.99 4.64 -7.06
CA THR A 89 4.94 5.19 -8.41
C THR A 89 5.36 4.12 -9.40
N ASP A 90 4.45 3.78 -10.30
CA ASP A 90 4.68 2.84 -11.38
C ASP A 90 5.60 3.45 -12.44
N THR A 91 6.22 2.61 -13.27
CA THR A 91 7.07 3.05 -14.38
C THR A 91 6.32 3.92 -15.41
N ASP A 92 5.00 3.79 -15.52
CA ASP A 92 4.15 4.61 -16.40
C ASP A 92 3.72 5.96 -15.77
N GLY A 93 4.14 6.22 -14.53
CA GLY A 93 3.80 7.44 -13.79
C GLY A 93 2.48 7.37 -12.99
N SER A 94 1.76 6.24 -13.04
CA SER A 94 0.62 6.00 -12.15
C SER A 94 1.06 5.95 -10.70
N ARG A 95 0.23 6.48 -9.79
CA ARG A 95 0.60 6.64 -8.37
C ARG A 95 -0.51 6.22 -7.43
N TYR A 96 -0.10 5.64 -6.31
CA TYR A 96 -0.98 5.32 -5.20
C TYR A 96 -0.27 5.43 -3.86
N THR A 97 -1.06 5.57 -2.80
CA THR A 97 -0.57 5.55 -1.42
C THR A 97 -1.05 4.31 -0.70
N VAL A 98 -0.27 3.89 0.29
CA VAL A 98 -0.64 2.85 1.25
C VAL A 98 -0.52 3.43 2.64
N VAL A 99 -1.61 3.44 3.41
CA VAL A 99 -1.53 3.66 4.86
C VAL A 99 -1.52 2.30 5.53
N VAL A 100 -0.51 2.03 6.35
CA VAL A 100 -0.20 0.68 6.85
C VAL A 100 -0.16 0.64 8.37
N SER A 101 -0.57 -0.50 8.92
CA SER A 101 -0.25 -0.92 10.28
C SER A 101 0.37 -2.32 10.28
N CYS A 102 1.42 -2.50 11.07
CA CYS A 102 2.17 -3.75 11.18
C CYS A 102 2.24 -4.22 12.63
N ARG A 103 2.23 -5.53 12.80
CA ARG A 103 2.49 -6.22 14.06
C ARG A 103 3.76 -7.05 13.91
N ILE A 104 4.72 -6.85 14.82
CA ILE A 104 5.88 -7.74 14.95
C ILE A 104 5.39 -9.11 15.43
N VAL A 105 5.73 -10.15 14.67
CA VAL A 105 5.36 -11.55 14.97
C VAL A 105 6.52 -12.29 15.60
N ASP A 106 7.75 -12.02 15.13
CA ASP A 106 8.99 -12.52 15.72
C ASP A 106 10.06 -11.44 15.61
N GLU A 107 10.44 -10.88 16.76
CA GLU A 107 11.43 -9.81 16.86
C GLU A 107 12.84 -10.30 16.47
N LYS A 108 13.20 -11.54 16.84
CA LYS A 108 14.53 -12.10 16.53
C LYS A 108 14.67 -12.45 15.06
N GLY A 109 13.59 -12.96 14.46
CA GLY A 109 13.50 -13.25 13.03
C GLY A 109 13.21 -12.03 12.15
N GLY A 110 12.96 -10.85 12.74
CA GLY A 110 12.61 -9.64 11.99
C GLY A 110 11.31 -9.77 11.20
N LEU A 111 10.39 -10.64 11.65
CA LEU A 111 9.13 -10.96 10.97
C LEU A 111 8.02 -10.04 11.45
N SER A 112 7.26 -9.50 10.50
CA SER A 112 6.07 -8.68 10.78
C SER A 112 4.95 -8.99 9.80
N ASP A 113 3.72 -8.91 10.29
CA ASP A 113 2.51 -8.96 9.48
C ASP A 113 1.91 -7.57 9.38
N CYS A 114 1.59 -7.16 8.16
CA CYS A 114 1.17 -5.81 7.84
C CYS A 114 -0.14 -5.82 7.04
N PHE A 115 -0.97 -4.82 7.31
CA PHE A 115 -2.23 -4.57 6.64
C PHE A 115 -2.31 -3.10 6.29
N GLY A 116 -2.85 -2.78 5.12
CA GLY A 116 -2.95 -1.41 4.68
C GLY A 116 -4.12 -1.12 3.76
N GLN A 117 -4.46 0.17 3.71
CA GLN A 117 -5.45 0.73 2.80
C GLN A 117 -4.74 1.39 1.62
N LEU A 118 -5.18 1.05 0.42
CA LEU A 118 -4.71 1.64 -0.84
C LEU A 118 -5.59 2.82 -1.21
N THR A 119 -4.97 3.92 -1.64
CA THR A 119 -5.67 5.07 -2.23
C THR A 119 -4.95 5.51 -3.48
N GLY A 120 -5.63 5.43 -4.62
CA GLY A 120 -5.07 5.81 -5.91
C GLY A 120 -5.05 7.33 -6.12
N VAL A 121 -3.87 7.83 -6.50
CA VAL A 121 -3.58 9.27 -6.56
C VAL A 121 -3.59 9.79 -7.99
N ALA A 122 -3.05 9.01 -8.94
CA ALA A 122 -2.92 9.43 -10.33
C ALA A 122 -2.87 8.23 -11.29
N GLY A 123 -3.12 8.49 -12.57
CA GLY A 123 -3.06 7.50 -13.63
C GLY A 123 -4.15 6.44 -13.49
N VAL A 124 -3.82 5.19 -13.75
CA VAL A 124 -4.80 4.08 -13.78
C VAL A 124 -5.43 3.77 -12.42
N TYR A 125 -4.86 4.31 -11.33
CA TYR A 125 -5.38 4.14 -9.97
C TYR A 125 -6.27 5.29 -9.53
N GLN A 126 -6.32 6.42 -10.24
CA GLN A 126 -7.03 7.60 -9.75
C GLN A 126 -8.49 7.30 -9.41
N GLY A 127 -8.90 7.62 -8.18
CA GLY A 127 -10.25 7.37 -7.66
C GLY A 127 -10.49 5.94 -7.17
N LYS A 128 -9.55 5.01 -7.40
CA LYS A 128 -9.61 3.66 -6.84
C LYS A 128 -9.22 3.65 -5.36
N THR A 129 -9.84 2.75 -4.62
CA THR A 129 -9.44 2.43 -3.25
C THR A 129 -9.13 0.94 -3.16
N GLY A 130 -8.57 0.48 -2.06
CA GLY A 130 -8.27 -0.94 -1.95
C GLY A 130 -7.69 -1.32 -0.62
N THR A 131 -7.35 -2.59 -0.50
CA THR A 131 -6.70 -3.15 0.69
C THR A 131 -5.54 -4.03 0.27
N VAL A 132 -4.55 -4.12 1.15
CA VAL A 132 -3.35 -4.92 0.94
C VAL A 132 -2.94 -5.57 2.26
N SER A 133 -2.39 -6.77 2.19
CA SER A 133 -1.82 -7.48 3.34
C SER A 133 -0.54 -8.18 2.92
N TRP A 134 0.44 -8.23 3.83
CA TRP A 134 1.72 -8.85 3.54
C TRP A 134 2.45 -9.30 4.79
N ARG A 135 3.40 -10.20 4.58
CA ARG A 135 4.42 -10.54 5.56
C ARG A 135 5.74 -9.94 5.11
N SER A 136 6.42 -9.28 6.03
CA SER A 136 7.76 -8.72 5.80
C SER A 136 8.80 -9.39 6.69
N THR A 137 9.99 -9.59 6.14
CA THR A 137 11.16 -10.08 6.85
C THR A 137 12.27 -9.05 6.75
N SER A 138 12.79 -8.60 7.88
CA SER A 138 13.97 -7.74 7.93
C SER A 138 15.24 -8.56 7.69
N ALA A 139 16.21 -7.98 6.99
CA ALA A 139 17.55 -8.55 6.93
C ALA A 139 18.21 -8.57 8.31
N ALA A 140 19.21 -9.42 8.50
CA ALA A 140 19.90 -9.59 9.78
C ALA A 140 20.57 -8.31 10.30
N ASP A 141 20.92 -7.38 9.41
CA ASP A 141 21.49 -6.07 9.76
C ASP A 141 20.42 -5.00 10.06
N PHE A 142 19.14 -5.35 9.94
CA PHE A 142 17.99 -4.46 10.07
C PHE A 142 18.12 -3.18 9.22
N LYS A 143 18.78 -3.25 8.05
CA LYS A 143 18.89 -2.13 7.10
C LYS A 143 18.02 -2.29 5.88
N SER A 144 17.55 -3.50 5.60
CA SER A 144 16.67 -3.80 4.49
C SER A 144 15.57 -4.77 4.93
N SER A 145 14.52 -4.84 4.12
CA SER A 145 13.43 -5.79 4.31
C SER A 145 12.92 -6.27 2.97
N THR A 146 12.44 -7.51 2.95
CA THR A 146 11.66 -8.06 1.84
C THR A 146 10.24 -8.32 2.31
N ALA A 147 9.28 -8.31 1.38
CA ALA A 147 7.91 -8.64 1.70
C ALA A 147 7.23 -9.36 0.56
N THR A 148 6.29 -10.24 0.90
CA THR A 148 5.38 -10.88 -0.04
C THR A 148 3.96 -10.74 0.46
N GLY A 149 3.03 -10.47 -0.46
CA GLY A 149 1.66 -10.18 -0.08
C GLY A 149 0.68 -10.18 -1.23
N THR A 150 -0.54 -9.79 -0.88
CA THR A 150 -1.67 -9.68 -1.79
C THR A 150 -2.39 -8.37 -1.58
N GLY A 151 -2.99 -7.85 -2.64
CA GLY A 151 -3.85 -6.69 -2.57
C GLY A 151 -5.00 -6.77 -3.55
N MET A 152 -5.94 -5.85 -3.38
CA MET A 152 -7.13 -5.75 -4.20
C MET A 152 -7.52 -4.28 -4.32
N TRP A 153 -7.70 -3.84 -5.56
CA TRP A 153 -8.33 -2.57 -5.89
C TRP A 153 -9.85 -2.72 -5.98
N ASN A 154 -10.58 -1.66 -5.65
CA ASN A 154 -12.03 -1.48 -5.77
C ASN A 154 -12.33 -0.17 -6.51
#